data_AF-A0A1R3I2Y5-F1
#
_entry.id   AF-A0A1R3I2Y5-F1
#
_cell.length_a   1.000
_cell.length_b   1.000
_cell.length_c   1.000
_cell.angle_alpha   90.00
_cell.angle_beta   90.00
_cell.angle_gamma   90.00
#
_symmetry.space_group_name_H-M   'P 1'
#
loop_
_entity.id
_entity.type
_entity.pdbx_description
1 polymer ?
#
loop_
_entity_poly.entity_id
_entity_poly.type
_entity_poly.pdbx_seq_one_letter_code
_entity_poly.pdbx_strand_id
1 'polypeptide(L)'
;MKTKWEDGNNVDRERNLKQQRVDNQPSAPSESIPGTRKVGRDCPYLDTVNRQVLDFDFKKICSVSHWEFDVYACLVCGKYYRGKQEKTPAITHSRQAGHHVFINLETEKVYCLTNGDRYEINDPLLDDIHHVLNPRFNQAQVEQLDKNKQWSRALDGSDYLPGMVGLNNIQKTDFGNVNIQSLMRVAPLRNFFLIPENYQYCSSPLVHQFGELTRKIWHARNFKGQVSPHEFLEAVMKASKKRFQKGVQSEPVQFMSWLLKALHADLRTSEESSSIIHECFQVPLFNILKKFDGETVTSTLRPSARMRYRVTRLPQYLILHMRRFTRNLFFREKNPTLVNFPVKNIELKDYIPLPAPIKENERLRSKYDLIANVVHDGKPDEGFYRVFVQRKSEDLWYEMQDLQVSEALPQMVALSEAYMQIYEQQQ
;
A
#
# COMPACT_ATOMS: atom_id res chain seq x y z
N MET A 1 3.62 47.82 -45.04
CA MET A 1 4.13 49.18 -44.77
C MET A 1 5.45 49.04 -44.02
N LYS A 2 6.53 49.55 -44.64
CA LYS A 2 7.84 50.04 -44.13
C LYS A 2 7.98 50.18 -42.59
N THR A 3 9.12 50.05 -41.89
CA THR A 3 10.58 49.89 -42.16
C THR A 3 11.31 49.83 -40.79
N LYS A 4 12.48 49.17 -40.74
CA LYS A 4 13.59 49.36 -39.77
C LYS A 4 14.11 50.81 -39.74
N TRP A 5 14.59 51.31 -38.60
CA TRP A 5 15.67 52.33 -38.37
C TRP A 5 16.17 52.12 -36.92
N GLU A 6 17.39 51.68 -36.58
CA GLU A 6 18.77 52.18 -36.75
C GLU A 6 19.29 53.11 -35.62
N ASP A 7 20.37 52.61 -34.98
CA ASP A 7 21.65 53.24 -34.61
C ASP A 7 21.80 54.36 -33.58
N GLY A 8 22.91 54.29 -32.82
CA GLY A 8 23.53 55.48 -32.21
C GLY A 8 24.53 55.26 -31.07
N ASN A 9 25.81 55.17 -31.43
CA ASN A 9 27.02 55.08 -30.60
C ASN A 9 27.23 56.12 -29.47
N ASN A 10 27.85 55.63 -28.38
CA ASN A 10 29.14 56.02 -27.76
C ASN A 10 29.58 57.50 -27.80
N VAL A 11 30.02 58.05 -26.65
CA VAL A 11 31.23 58.87 -26.40
C VAL A 11 31.17 59.45 -24.97
N ASP A 12 32.06 59.00 -24.08
CA ASP A 12 33.04 59.89 -23.38
C ASP A 12 33.90 59.15 -22.33
N ARG A 13 35.08 58.75 -22.80
CA ARG A 13 36.42 59.03 -22.25
C ARG A 13 36.64 59.21 -20.74
N GLU A 14 37.38 58.22 -20.21
CA GLU A 14 38.72 58.38 -19.62
C GLU A 14 38.95 59.52 -18.61
N ARG A 15 39.26 59.13 -17.37
CA ARG A 15 40.47 59.64 -16.67
C ARG A 15 40.93 58.75 -15.52
N ASN A 16 42.18 58.33 -15.67
CA ASN A 16 43.20 58.10 -14.64
C ASN A 16 43.29 56.74 -13.95
N LEU A 17 43.92 55.83 -14.68
CA LEU A 17 45.00 54.98 -14.18
C LEU A 17 46.21 55.84 -13.78
N LYS A 18 46.69 55.71 -12.54
CA LYS A 18 48.12 55.83 -12.20
C LYS A 18 48.49 54.80 -11.10
N GLN A 19 48.94 53.65 -11.58
CA GLN A 19 50.26 53.06 -11.34
C GLN A 19 50.81 52.89 -9.89
N GLN A 20 51.07 51.60 -9.58
CA GLN A 20 52.32 51.00 -9.06
C GLN A 20 52.66 50.93 -7.55
N ARG A 21 52.52 49.68 -7.04
CA ARG A 21 53.52 48.75 -6.46
C ARG A 21 54.31 49.07 -5.15
N VAL A 22 54.57 47.94 -4.44
CA VAL A 22 55.52 47.60 -3.34
C VAL A 22 55.07 48.09 -1.94
N ASP A 23 54.91 47.30 -0.85
CA ASP A 23 55.81 46.33 -0.19
C ASP A 23 55.09 45.32 0.74
N ASN A 24 55.81 44.23 1.03
CA ASN A 24 55.51 43.13 1.98
C ASN A 24 55.61 43.53 3.47
N GLN A 25 54.69 43.05 4.33
CA GLN A 25 54.93 42.22 5.55
C GLN A 25 53.71 42.22 6.53
N PRO A 26 53.60 41.20 7.42
CA PRO A 26 52.31 40.68 7.91
C PRO A 26 51.83 41.31 9.22
N SER A 27 50.53 41.51 9.35
CA SER A 27 49.87 41.89 10.61
C SER A 27 49.03 40.74 11.18
N ALA A 28 49.11 40.61 12.51
CA ALA A 28 48.64 39.54 13.38
C ALA A 28 47.10 39.35 13.39
N PRO A 29 46.57 38.26 13.96
CA PRO A 29 45.21 37.79 13.69
C PRO A 29 44.16 38.66 14.39
N SER A 30 43.24 39.22 13.62
CA SER A 30 42.02 39.82 14.14
C SER A 30 41.08 38.71 14.62
N GLU A 31 40.73 38.78 15.90
CA GLU A 31 39.80 37.90 16.61
C GLU A 31 38.51 37.65 15.81
N SER A 32 38.28 36.40 15.45
CA SER A 32 37.05 35.96 14.81
C SER A 32 35.92 35.85 15.84
N ILE A 33 34.87 36.62 15.61
CA ILE A 33 33.54 36.53 16.20
C ILE A 33 33.04 35.07 16.13
N PRO A 34 32.62 34.41 17.24
CA PRO A 34 32.08 33.06 17.18
C PRO A 34 30.64 33.11 16.69
N GLY A 35 30.45 32.87 15.40
CA GLY A 35 29.13 32.95 14.75
C GLY A 35 29.05 32.19 13.44
N THR A 36 29.54 30.95 13.39
CA THR A 36 29.28 30.04 12.26
C THR A 36 28.68 28.73 12.76
N ARG A 37 27.39 28.56 12.49
CA ARG A 37 26.59 27.36 12.80
C ARG A 37 27.22 26.14 12.12
N LYS A 38 27.61 25.14 12.92
CA LYS A 38 27.96 23.80 12.43
C LYS A 38 26.68 23.13 11.91
N VAL A 39 26.56 22.99 10.59
CA VAL A 39 25.48 22.22 9.98
C VAL A 39 25.85 20.74 10.05
N GLY A 40 25.20 20.04 10.99
CA GLY A 40 24.81 18.63 11.00
C GLY A 40 25.76 17.58 10.41
N ARG A 41 26.77 17.12 11.19
CA ARG A 41 27.39 15.80 10.97
C ARG A 41 27.74 15.01 12.24
N ASP A 42 27.95 15.64 13.39
CA ASP A 42 28.38 14.91 14.60
C ASP A 42 27.32 15.01 15.71
N CYS A 43 26.24 14.24 15.61
CA CYS A 43 25.34 14.07 16.74
C CYS A 43 25.87 12.93 17.64
N PRO A 44 26.23 13.20 18.91
CA PRO A 44 26.87 12.22 19.78
C PRO A 44 25.91 11.15 20.32
N TYR A 45 24.63 11.20 19.93
CA TYR A 45 23.59 10.29 20.41
C TYR A 45 23.08 9.34 19.32
N LEU A 46 23.69 9.34 18.13
CA LEU A 46 23.26 8.48 17.02
C LEU A 46 23.42 6.98 17.32
N ASP A 47 24.39 6.63 18.15
CA ASP A 47 24.63 5.28 18.65
C ASP A 47 23.52 4.77 19.59
N THR A 48 22.77 5.68 20.22
CA THR A 48 21.62 5.32 21.08
C THR A 48 20.38 4.87 20.30
N VAL A 49 20.36 5.06 18.98
CA VAL A 49 19.21 4.70 18.13
C VAL A 49 19.03 3.19 18.08
N ASN A 50 17.88 2.71 18.55
CA ASN A 50 17.54 1.30 18.58
C ASN A 50 16.45 1.01 17.55
N ARG A 51 16.83 0.34 16.45
CA ARG A 51 15.91 0.02 15.35
C ARG A 51 14.95 -1.13 15.68
N GLN A 52 15.30 -2.00 16.63
CA GLN A 52 14.48 -3.18 16.99
C GLN A 52 13.16 -2.80 17.67
N VAL A 53 13.12 -1.63 18.32
CA VAL A 53 11.93 -1.12 19.02
C VAL A 53 11.08 -0.19 18.17
N LEU A 54 11.51 0.14 16.94
CA LEU A 54 10.77 1.03 16.06
C LEU A 54 9.66 0.27 15.37
N ASP A 55 8.44 0.78 15.50
CA ASP A 55 7.25 0.22 14.87
C ASP A 55 6.35 1.34 14.35
N PHE A 56 6.48 1.61 13.05
CA PHE A 56 5.77 2.70 12.38
C PHE A 56 4.39 2.30 11.83
N ASP A 57 3.85 1.13 12.22
CA ASP A 57 2.55 0.63 11.77
C ASP A 57 1.38 1.07 12.63
N PHE A 58 1.65 1.74 13.76
CA PHE A 58 0.63 2.26 14.66
C PHE A 58 0.31 3.72 14.42
N LYS A 59 -0.89 4.10 14.84
CA LYS A 59 -1.40 5.46 14.77
C LYS A 59 -0.41 6.47 15.33
N LYS A 60 -0.15 7.51 14.53
CA LYS A 60 0.78 8.60 14.81
C LYS A 60 0.21 9.56 15.86
N ILE A 61 -0.02 9.09 17.08
CA ILE A 61 -0.57 9.87 18.21
C ILE A 61 0.43 9.96 19.34
N CYS A 62 0.44 11.09 20.04
CA CYS A 62 1.24 11.23 21.26
C CYS A 62 0.74 10.27 22.36
N SER A 63 1.64 9.46 22.92
CA SER A 63 1.31 8.51 24.00
C SER A 63 0.95 9.16 25.34
N VAL A 64 1.20 10.47 25.49
CA VAL A 64 0.88 11.22 26.73
C VAL A 64 -0.37 12.08 26.53
N SER A 65 -0.45 12.81 25.43
CA SER A 65 -1.47 13.83 25.22
C SER A 65 -2.58 13.41 24.26
N HIS A 66 -2.42 12.29 23.55
CA HIS A 66 -3.37 11.76 22.55
C HIS A 66 -3.66 12.68 21.35
N TRP A 67 -2.84 13.72 21.15
CA TRP A 67 -2.92 14.59 19.97
C TRP A 67 -2.23 13.95 18.76
N GLU A 68 -2.75 14.23 17.56
CA GLU A 68 -2.32 13.61 16.29
C GLU A 68 -1.41 14.52 15.43
N PHE A 69 -1.04 15.71 15.91
CA PHE A 69 -0.21 16.66 15.16
C PHE A 69 1.10 16.97 15.88
N ASP A 70 2.12 17.34 15.09
CA ASP A 70 3.50 17.61 15.55
C ASP A 70 4.02 16.46 16.44
N VAL A 71 3.82 15.23 15.98
CA VAL A 71 4.18 14.00 16.69
C VAL A 71 5.56 13.52 16.24
N TYR A 72 6.38 13.16 17.22
CA TYR A 72 7.74 12.66 17.05
C TYR A 72 7.84 11.25 17.61
N ALA A 73 8.48 10.35 16.87
CA ALA A 73 8.89 9.05 17.40
C ALA A 73 10.28 9.17 18.04
N CYS A 74 10.39 8.67 19.27
CA CYS A 74 11.67 8.51 19.94
C CYS A 74 12.42 7.34 19.31
N LEU A 75 13.59 7.61 18.73
CA LEU A 75 14.38 6.59 18.02
C LEU A 75 15.12 5.62 18.98
N VAL A 76 15.05 5.85 20.28
CA VAL A 76 15.65 5.00 21.32
C VAL A 76 14.66 3.97 21.87
N CYS A 77 13.37 4.33 22.00
CA CYS A 77 12.36 3.47 22.62
C CYS A 77 11.10 3.20 21.76
N GLY A 78 10.98 3.83 20.59
CA GLY A 78 9.86 3.66 19.66
C GLY A 78 8.56 4.39 20.04
N LYS A 79 8.47 4.98 21.24
CA LYS A 79 7.25 5.69 21.69
C LYS A 79 7.08 7.05 21.03
N TYR A 80 5.82 7.49 20.92
CA TYR A 80 5.44 8.72 20.22
C TYR A 80 5.12 9.85 21.19
N TYR A 81 5.67 11.04 20.93
CA TYR A 81 5.52 12.21 21.78
C TYR A 81 5.25 13.45 20.96
N ARG A 82 4.39 14.34 21.44
CA ARG A 82 4.12 15.61 20.77
C ARG A 82 5.17 16.66 21.10
N GLY A 83 5.53 17.44 20.09
CA GLY A 83 6.22 18.72 20.20
C GLY A 83 7.71 18.63 20.46
N LYS A 84 8.45 19.63 19.95
CA LYS A 84 9.90 19.83 20.21
C LYS A 84 10.22 21.08 21.04
N GLN A 85 9.18 21.81 21.48
CA GLN A 85 9.33 23.04 22.26
C GLN A 85 9.41 22.76 23.77
N GLU A 86 9.82 23.76 24.55
CA GLU A 86 9.84 23.63 26.01
C GLU A 86 8.47 23.21 26.55
N LYS A 87 8.47 22.40 27.63
CA LYS A 87 7.26 21.83 28.27
C LYS A 87 6.44 20.88 27.39
N THR A 88 6.93 20.49 26.21
CA THR A 88 6.26 19.49 25.38
C THR A 88 6.59 18.07 25.85
N PRO A 89 5.70 17.07 25.63
CA PRO A 89 5.95 15.68 25.98
C PRO A 89 7.27 15.11 25.45
N ALA A 90 7.72 15.45 24.23
CA ALA A 90 8.96 14.89 23.71
C ALA A 90 10.20 15.45 24.41
N ILE A 91 10.20 16.75 24.74
CA ILE A 91 11.27 17.35 25.56
C ILE A 91 11.28 16.78 26.96
N THR A 92 10.11 16.67 27.61
CA THR A 92 10.02 16.05 28.94
C THR A 92 10.51 14.60 28.93
N HIS A 93 10.14 13.81 27.90
CA HIS A 93 10.63 12.45 27.72
C HIS A 93 12.14 12.40 27.54
N SER A 94 12.69 13.25 26.66
CA SER A 94 14.13 13.33 26.43
C SER A 94 14.91 13.57 27.72
N ARG A 95 14.43 14.49 28.56
CA ARG A 95 15.05 14.82 29.85
C ARG A 95 14.97 13.67 30.86
N GLN A 96 13.80 13.06 30.98
CA GLN A 96 13.55 12.05 32.01
C GLN A 96 14.14 10.69 31.67
N ALA A 97 14.14 10.32 30.38
CA ALA A 97 14.61 9.02 29.92
C ALA A 97 16.04 9.06 29.37
N GLY A 98 16.62 10.24 29.14
CA GLY A 98 17.92 10.36 28.46
C GLY A 98 17.86 9.97 26.98
N HIS A 99 16.68 10.02 26.36
CA HIS A 99 16.50 9.66 24.95
C HIS A 99 16.49 10.92 24.09
N HIS A 100 17.54 11.18 23.34
CA HIS A 100 17.74 12.49 22.72
C HIS A 100 17.41 12.56 21.22
N VAL A 101 17.23 11.42 20.54
CA VAL A 101 17.04 11.40 19.09
C VAL A 101 15.59 11.11 18.73
N PHE A 102 14.98 11.98 17.92
CA PHE A 102 13.57 11.90 17.56
C PHE A 102 13.36 12.16 16.07
N ILE A 103 12.43 11.46 15.43
CA ILE A 103 11.98 11.74 14.06
C ILE A 103 10.56 12.31 14.09
N ASN A 104 10.31 13.39 13.36
CA ASN A 104 8.97 13.92 13.17
C ASN A 104 8.22 13.03 12.16
N LEU A 105 7.03 12.53 12.54
CA LEU A 105 6.29 11.52 11.78
C LEU A 105 5.55 12.06 10.53
N GLU A 106 5.54 13.38 10.35
CA GLU A 106 4.90 14.09 9.23
C GLU A 106 5.96 14.69 8.28
N THR A 107 6.91 15.45 8.82
CA THR A 107 7.97 16.09 8.04
C THR A 107 9.15 15.17 7.74
N GLU A 108 9.18 13.97 8.34
CA GLU A 108 10.26 12.98 8.27
C GLU A 108 11.62 13.50 8.81
N LYS A 109 11.70 14.73 9.31
CA LYS A 109 12.94 15.33 9.82
C LYS A 109 13.35 14.75 11.18
N VAL A 110 14.65 14.48 11.33
CA VAL A 110 15.23 13.99 12.59
C VAL A 110 15.81 15.14 13.40
N TYR A 111 15.62 15.11 14.71
CA TYR A 111 16.08 16.14 15.64
C TYR A 111 16.78 15.52 16.84
N CYS A 112 17.88 16.15 17.25
CA CYS A 112 18.46 15.96 18.57
C CYS A 112 17.79 16.94 19.54
N LEU A 113 17.15 16.42 20.59
CA LEU A 113 16.47 17.21 21.61
C LEU A 113 17.21 17.07 22.94
N THR A 114 18.06 18.04 23.31
CA THR A 114 18.78 18.04 24.60
C THR A 114 18.37 19.22 25.47
N ASN A 115 18.92 19.30 26.69
CA ASN A 115 18.67 20.40 27.62
C ASN A 115 19.16 21.76 27.11
N GLY A 116 20.26 21.79 26.36
CA GLY A 116 20.92 23.03 25.93
C GLY A 116 20.84 23.30 24.44
N ASP A 117 20.56 22.29 23.62
CA ASP A 117 20.57 22.42 22.16
C ASP A 117 19.49 21.56 21.49
N ARG A 118 18.94 22.10 20.40
CA ARG A 118 17.91 21.48 19.56
C ARG A 118 18.26 21.76 18.11
N TYR A 119 18.71 20.73 17.42
CA TYR A 119 19.13 20.84 16.03
C TYR A 119 18.60 19.68 15.21
N GLU A 120 18.44 19.94 13.91
CA GLU A 120 18.10 18.93 12.91
C GLU A 120 19.33 18.06 12.64
N ILE A 121 19.13 16.74 12.64
CA ILE A 121 20.14 15.76 12.27
C ILE A 121 19.91 15.39 10.81
N ASN A 122 20.95 15.48 9.99
CA ASN A 122 20.94 15.00 8.62
C ASN A 122 22.12 14.02 8.46
N ASP A 123 21.84 12.73 8.65
CA ASP A 123 22.85 11.67 8.66
C ASP A 123 22.36 10.45 7.85
N PRO A 124 23.14 9.97 6.86
CA PRO A 124 22.79 8.80 6.04
C PRO A 124 22.58 7.50 6.84
N LEU A 125 23.12 7.39 8.05
CA LEU A 125 22.90 6.23 8.93
C LEU A 125 21.42 6.06 9.34
N LEU A 126 20.59 7.08 9.13
CA LEU A 126 19.15 7.07 9.44
C LEU A 126 18.28 6.83 8.20
N ASP A 127 18.87 6.69 7.00
CA ASP A 127 18.13 6.49 5.74
C ASP A 127 17.22 5.25 5.80
N ASP A 128 17.65 4.20 6.49
CA ASP A 128 16.85 3.00 6.72
C ASP A 128 15.56 3.30 7.51
N ILE A 129 15.64 4.14 8.55
CA ILE A 129 14.48 4.58 9.33
C ILE A 129 13.51 5.39 8.47
N HIS A 130 14.02 6.29 7.61
CA HIS A 130 13.18 7.02 6.65
C HIS A 130 12.46 6.06 5.70
N HIS A 131 13.17 5.06 5.17
CA HIS A 131 12.60 4.06 4.27
C HIS A 131 11.52 3.19 4.93
N VAL A 132 11.64 2.86 6.23
CA VAL A 132 10.61 2.10 6.94
C VAL A 132 9.43 2.98 7.36
N LEU A 133 9.68 4.23 7.79
CA LEU A 133 8.62 5.17 8.18
C LEU A 133 7.70 5.51 6.99
N ASN A 134 8.27 5.75 5.83
CA ASN A 134 7.52 6.04 4.62
C ASN A 134 8.20 5.40 3.39
N PRO A 135 7.90 4.13 3.09
CA PRO A 135 8.46 3.47 1.92
C PRO A 135 8.02 4.20 0.65
N ARG A 136 8.96 4.49 -0.25
CA ARG A 136 8.71 5.17 -1.53
C ARG A 136 9.20 4.29 -2.68
N PHE A 137 8.42 4.26 -3.76
CA PHE A 137 8.73 3.50 -4.96
C PHE A 137 8.76 4.44 -6.15
N ASN A 138 9.74 4.26 -7.04
CA ASN A 138 9.74 4.90 -8.35
C ASN A 138 9.17 3.95 -9.42
N GLN A 139 8.83 4.51 -10.58
CA GLN A 139 8.21 3.77 -11.68
C GLN A 139 9.06 2.56 -12.15
N ALA A 140 10.38 2.73 -12.26
CA ALA A 140 11.28 1.67 -12.68
C ALA A 140 11.34 0.50 -11.67
N GLN A 141 11.29 0.79 -10.37
CA GLN A 141 11.20 -0.23 -9.32
C GLN A 141 9.89 -1.00 -9.43
N VAL A 142 8.78 -0.29 -9.62
CA VAL A 142 7.43 -0.90 -9.73
C VAL A 142 7.35 -1.86 -10.92
N GLU A 143 7.93 -1.51 -12.06
CA GLU A 143 7.97 -2.35 -13.26
C GLU A 143 8.81 -3.62 -13.10
N GLN A 144 9.76 -3.63 -12.17
CA GLN A 144 10.62 -4.77 -11.89
C GLN A 144 10.08 -5.69 -10.79
N LEU A 145 9.03 -5.30 -10.05
CA LEU A 145 8.53 -6.06 -8.91
C LEU A 145 8.13 -7.50 -9.26
N ASP A 146 7.43 -7.69 -10.38
CA ASP A 146 6.98 -9.02 -10.82
C ASP A 146 8.11 -9.87 -11.42
N LYS A 147 9.31 -9.31 -11.59
CA LYS A 147 10.51 -10.00 -12.07
C LYS A 147 11.51 -10.25 -10.95
N ASN A 148 11.36 -9.57 -9.81
CA ASN A 148 12.30 -9.65 -8.71
C ASN A 148 12.18 -11.01 -7.99
N LYS A 149 13.33 -11.67 -7.77
CA LYS A 149 13.46 -12.94 -7.03
C LYS A 149 14.22 -12.81 -5.72
N GLN A 150 14.60 -11.58 -5.36
CA GLN A 150 15.47 -11.32 -4.24
C GLN A 150 14.69 -11.43 -2.91
N TRP A 151 15.25 -12.22 -2.01
CA TRP A 151 14.86 -12.26 -0.60
C TRP A 151 15.40 -11.02 0.11
N SER A 152 14.56 -10.45 0.97
CA SER A 152 14.91 -9.36 1.86
C SER A 152 15.18 -9.91 3.25
N ARG A 153 16.03 -9.22 4.02
CA ARG A 153 16.40 -9.64 5.37
C ARG A 153 15.98 -8.59 6.38
N ALA A 154 15.23 -9.03 7.40
CA ALA A 154 14.79 -8.21 8.52
C ALA A 154 15.90 -8.07 9.59
N LEU A 155 15.70 -7.18 10.58
CA LEU A 155 16.70 -6.91 11.62
C LEU A 155 16.90 -8.07 12.59
N ASP A 156 15.88 -8.92 12.78
CA ASP A 156 15.95 -10.15 13.56
C ASP A 156 16.71 -11.28 12.84
N GLY A 157 17.18 -11.00 11.62
CA GLY A 157 17.91 -11.94 10.77
C GLY A 157 17.02 -12.86 9.95
N SER A 158 15.69 -12.77 10.09
CA SER A 158 14.73 -13.53 9.28
C SER A 158 14.70 -13.04 7.85
N ASP A 159 14.58 -13.99 6.92
CA ASP A 159 14.39 -13.68 5.51
C ASP A 159 12.91 -13.64 5.17
N TYR A 160 12.52 -12.68 4.34
CA TYR A 160 11.15 -12.52 3.86
C TYR A 160 11.15 -12.08 2.40
N LEU A 161 10.06 -12.35 1.70
CA LEU A 161 9.88 -11.95 0.32
C LEU A 161 8.97 -10.71 0.26
N PRO A 162 9.41 -9.59 -0.34
CA PRO A 162 8.55 -8.43 -0.54
C PRO A 162 7.27 -8.81 -1.29
N GLY A 163 6.12 -8.38 -0.76
CA GLY A 163 4.80 -8.77 -1.26
C GLY A 163 4.28 -10.10 -0.71
N MET A 164 5.12 -10.93 -0.09
CA MET A 164 4.78 -12.19 0.58
C MET A 164 5.05 -12.10 2.09
N VAL A 165 4.54 -11.04 2.72
CA VAL A 165 4.70 -10.80 4.17
C VAL A 165 3.42 -11.14 4.92
N GLY A 166 3.61 -11.63 6.14
CA GLY A 166 2.50 -11.89 7.06
C GLY A 166 1.83 -10.60 7.53
N LEU A 167 0.52 -10.64 7.75
CA LEU A 167 -0.26 -9.55 8.32
C LEU A 167 -0.72 -9.88 9.74
N ASN A 168 -0.55 -8.96 10.68
CA ASN A 168 -1.01 -9.19 12.06
C ASN A 168 -2.53 -9.42 12.11
N ASN A 169 -2.96 -10.45 12.85
CA ASN A 169 -4.38 -10.68 13.14
C ASN A 169 -4.79 -9.86 14.37
N ILE A 170 -5.60 -8.83 14.17
CA ILE A 170 -6.04 -7.92 15.23
C ILE A 170 -7.43 -8.36 15.69
N GLN A 171 -7.48 -9.52 16.34
CA GLN A 171 -8.70 -10.14 16.86
C GLN A 171 -9.74 -10.45 15.76
N LYS A 172 -9.61 -11.57 15.04
CA LYS A 172 -10.56 -12.03 13.99
C LYS A 172 -10.65 -11.10 12.77
N THR A 173 -9.51 -10.58 12.32
CA THR A 173 -9.41 -9.72 11.11
C THR A 173 -8.82 -10.45 9.91
N ASP A 174 -8.71 -11.77 9.99
CA ASP A 174 -8.27 -12.69 8.93
C ASP A 174 -9.02 -12.47 7.61
N PHE A 175 -10.33 -12.20 7.66
CA PHE A 175 -11.13 -11.85 6.48
C PHE A 175 -10.60 -10.61 5.73
N GLY A 176 -10.03 -9.64 6.44
CA GLY A 176 -9.42 -8.46 5.85
C GLY A 176 -8.05 -8.78 5.26
N ASN A 177 -7.24 -9.54 6.01
CA ASN A 177 -5.89 -9.94 5.62
C ASN A 177 -5.88 -10.70 4.29
N VAL A 178 -6.73 -11.73 4.15
CA VAL A 178 -6.84 -12.51 2.91
C VAL A 178 -7.25 -11.68 1.71
N ASN A 179 -8.11 -10.67 1.92
CA ASN A 179 -8.54 -9.75 0.87
C ASN A 179 -7.42 -8.82 0.43
N ILE A 180 -6.69 -8.23 1.38
CA ILE A 180 -5.55 -7.35 1.09
C ILE A 180 -4.51 -8.16 0.31
N GLN A 181 -4.08 -9.32 0.83
CA GLN A 181 -3.07 -10.16 0.18
C GLN A 181 -3.50 -10.61 -1.22
N SER A 182 -4.79 -10.93 -1.43
CA SER A 182 -5.34 -11.23 -2.75
C SER A 182 -5.28 -10.03 -3.70
N LEU A 183 -5.71 -8.85 -3.25
CA LEU A 183 -5.69 -7.62 -4.06
C LEU A 183 -4.28 -7.18 -4.43
N MET A 184 -3.28 -7.44 -3.57
CA MET A 184 -1.88 -7.15 -3.85
C MET A 184 -1.30 -7.98 -5.01
N ARG A 185 -2.00 -9.01 -5.50
CA ARG A 185 -1.63 -9.77 -6.70
C ARG A 185 -2.12 -9.13 -8.01
N VAL A 186 -3.06 -8.20 -7.93
CA VAL A 186 -3.58 -7.48 -9.11
C VAL A 186 -2.59 -6.36 -9.44
N ALA A 187 -1.70 -6.62 -10.40
CA ALA A 187 -0.55 -5.77 -10.67
C ALA A 187 -0.89 -4.29 -10.96
N PRO A 188 -1.88 -3.94 -11.80
CA PRO A 188 -2.23 -2.54 -12.04
C PRO A 188 -2.73 -1.83 -10.77
N LEU A 189 -3.55 -2.52 -9.95
CA LEU A 189 -4.01 -2.00 -8.66
C LEU A 189 -2.85 -1.76 -7.71
N ARG A 190 -1.99 -2.76 -7.53
CA ARG A 190 -0.79 -2.65 -6.70
C ARG A 190 0.08 -1.48 -7.16
N ASN A 191 0.42 -1.45 -8.44
CA ASN A 191 1.32 -0.44 -9.03
C ASN A 191 0.77 0.97 -8.83
N PHE A 192 -0.55 1.15 -8.98
CA PHE A 192 -1.21 2.43 -8.70
C PHE A 192 -0.97 2.89 -7.25
N PHE A 193 -1.19 2.00 -6.27
CA PHE A 193 -1.07 2.33 -4.85
C PHE A 193 0.37 2.38 -4.31
N LEU A 194 1.35 1.84 -5.03
CA LEU A 194 2.77 1.96 -4.69
C LEU A 194 3.33 3.36 -4.94
N ILE A 195 2.67 4.17 -5.77
CA ILE A 195 3.09 5.53 -6.15
C ILE A 195 2.08 6.52 -5.55
N PRO A 196 2.40 7.22 -4.44
CA PRO A 196 1.49 8.15 -3.76
C PRO A 196 0.92 9.24 -4.67
N GLU A 197 1.70 9.70 -5.65
CA GLU A 197 1.34 10.75 -6.60
C GLU A 197 0.08 10.38 -7.41
N ASN A 198 -0.18 9.09 -7.62
CA ASN A 198 -1.34 8.60 -8.35
C ASN A 198 -2.68 8.85 -7.63
N TYR A 199 -2.66 9.10 -6.33
CA TYR A 199 -3.88 9.28 -5.54
C TYR A 199 -3.78 10.42 -4.52
N GLN A 200 -2.71 11.23 -4.59
CA GLN A 200 -2.50 12.39 -3.70
C GLN A 200 -3.62 13.42 -3.74
N TYR A 201 -4.37 13.49 -4.86
CA TYR A 201 -5.52 14.37 -5.01
C TYR A 201 -6.73 13.95 -4.14
N CYS A 202 -6.78 12.68 -3.72
CA CYS A 202 -7.85 12.15 -2.90
C CYS A 202 -7.62 12.53 -1.43
N SER A 203 -8.64 13.02 -0.73
CA SER A 203 -8.57 13.32 0.70
C SER A 203 -9.02 12.16 1.59
N SER A 204 -9.42 11.02 1.01
CA SER A 204 -9.94 9.88 1.76
C SER A 204 -8.84 9.19 2.58
N PRO A 205 -8.97 9.13 3.93
CA PRO A 205 -8.04 8.38 4.76
C PRO A 205 -7.99 6.90 4.37
N LEU A 206 -9.09 6.32 3.89
CA LEU A 206 -9.14 4.92 3.47
C LEU A 206 -8.18 4.65 2.29
N VAL A 207 -8.18 5.54 1.29
CA VAL A 207 -7.31 5.44 0.12
C VAL A 207 -5.85 5.57 0.52
N HIS A 208 -5.52 6.57 1.34
CA HIS A 208 -4.16 6.79 1.82
C HIS A 208 -3.64 5.62 2.66
N GLN A 209 -4.45 5.08 3.56
CA GLN A 209 -4.08 3.95 4.40
C GLN A 209 -3.95 2.64 3.61
N PHE A 210 -4.77 2.44 2.57
CA PHE A 210 -4.60 1.30 1.66
C PHE A 210 -3.29 1.39 0.87
N GLY A 211 -2.93 2.60 0.40
CA GLY A 211 -1.66 2.84 -0.28
C GLY A 211 -0.45 2.67 0.64
N GLU A 212 -0.50 3.20 1.87
CA GLU A 212 0.56 3.03 2.86
C GLU A 212 0.79 1.55 3.20
N LEU A 213 -0.29 0.80 3.45
CA LEU A 213 -0.21 -0.63 3.70
C LEU A 213 0.38 -1.39 2.49
N THR A 214 -0.04 -1.03 1.27
CA THR A 214 0.50 -1.61 0.03
C THR A 214 2.01 -1.41 -0.08
N ARG A 215 2.50 -0.20 0.21
CA ARG A 215 3.93 0.11 0.18
C ARG A 215 4.71 -0.65 1.25
N LYS A 216 4.19 -0.75 2.48
CA LYS A 216 4.81 -1.52 3.57
C LYS A 216 4.90 -3.02 3.25
N ILE A 217 3.85 -3.59 2.67
CA ILE A 217 3.82 -5.00 2.24
C ILE A 217 4.92 -5.31 1.20
N TRP A 218 5.16 -4.38 0.28
CA TRP A 218 6.13 -4.55 -0.82
C TRP A 218 7.51 -3.96 -0.54
N HIS A 219 7.76 -3.44 0.66
CA HIS A 219 9.02 -2.80 0.98
C HIS A 219 10.12 -3.83 1.28
N ALA A 220 11.27 -3.65 0.62
CA ALA A 220 12.38 -4.59 0.65
C ALA A 220 13.34 -4.39 1.83
N ARG A 221 13.14 -3.36 2.67
CA ARG A 221 14.02 -3.03 3.80
C ARG A 221 13.23 -2.87 5.10
N ASN A 222 12.18 -3.67 5.29
CA ASN A 222 11.42 -3.66 6.53
C ASN A 222 12.29 -4.15 7.69
N PHE A 223 12.08 -3.57 8.86
CA PHE A 223 12.74 -4.04 10.07
C PHE A 223 12.24 -5.41 10.55
N LYS A 224 11.03 -5.80 10.13
CA LYS A 224 10.37 -7.07 10.45
C LYS A 224 9.79 -7.70 9.18
N GLY A 225 9.77 -9.03 9.08
CA GLY A 225 9.15 -9.77 7.96
C GLY A 225 7.61 -9.81 7.98
N GLN A 226 6.98 -8.92 8.73
CA GLN A 226 5.53 -8.84 8.93
C GLN A 226 5.08 -7.38 8.99
N VAL A 227 3.81 -7.12 8.68
CA VAL A 227 3.23 -5.77 8.67
C VAL A 227 1.90 -5.77 9.44
N SER A 228 1.68 -4.76 10.26
CA SER A 228 0.40 -4.61 10.95
C SER A 228 -0.58 -3.79 10.11
N PRO A 229 -1.77 -4.33 9.78
CA PRO A 229 -2.80 -3.60 9.02
C PRO A 229 -3.65 -2.67 9.90
N HIS A 230 -3.18 -2.32 11.10
CA HIS A 230 -3.97 -1.64 12.13
C HIS A 230 -4.62 -0.35 11.62
N GLU A 231 -3.82 0.58 11.09
CA GLU A 231 -4.30 1.89 10.62
C GLU A 231 -5.30 1.78 9.48
N PHE A 232 -5.05 0.85 8.54
CA PHE A 232 -5.99 0.54 7.48
C PHE A 232 -7.32 0.02 8.04
N LEU A 233 -7.28 -0.90 9.01
CA LEU A 233 -8.50 -1.42 9.63
C LEU A 233 -9.25 -0.33 10.43
N GLU A 234 -8.56 0.66 11.00
CA GLU A 234 -9.23 1.82 11.61
C GLU A 234 -9.93 2.69 10.57
N ALA A 235 -9.26 2.97 9.45
CA ALA A 235 -9.86 3.71 8.34
C ALA A 235 -11.08 2.96 7.77
N VAL A 236 -10.98 1.64 7.64
CA VAL A 236 -12.09 0.75 7.26
C VAL A 236 -13.24 0.84 8.26
N MET A 237 -12.98 0.75 9.56
CA MET A 237 -14.01 0.85 10.59
C MET A 237 -14.79 2.16 10.49
N LYS A 238 -14.07 3.28 10.30
CA LYS A 238 -14.66 4.61 10.15
C LYS A 238 -15.48 4.73 8.85
N ALA A 239 -14.88 4.38 7.71
CA ALA A 239 -15.51 4.49 6.39
C ALA A 239 -16.72 3.54 6.23
N SER A 240 -16.65 2.36 6.83
CA SER A 240 -17.72 1.36 6.78
C SER A 240 -18.84 1.60 7.80
N LYS A 241 -18.78 2.69 8.58
CA LYS A 241 -19.71 2.99 9.68
C LYS A 241 -19.81 1.84 10.67
N LYS A 242 -18.67 1.30 11.08
CA LYS A 242 -18.53 0.16 12.00
C LYS A 242 -19.14 -1.15 11.47
N ARG A 243 -19.26 -1.33 10.16
CA ARG A 243 -19.69 -2.63 9.59
C ARG A 243 -18.60 -3.70 9.74
N PHE A 244 -17.34 -3.33 9.52
CA PHE A 244 -16.18 -4.23 9.66
C PHE A 244 -15.36 -3.76 10.85
N GLN A 245 -15.51 -4.42 12.00
CA GLN A 245 -14.86 -4.05 13.26
C GLN A 245 -13.88 -5.14 13.70
N LYS A 246 -12.81 -4.72 14.38
CA LYS A 246 -11.91 -5.63 15.11
C LYS A 246 -12.75 -6.44 16.13
N GLY A 247 -12.45 -7.72 16.29
CA GLY A 247 -13.14 -8.65 17.18
C GLY A 247 -14.36 -9.36 16.58
N VAL A 248 -14.88 -8.88 15.43
CA VAL A 248 -16.06 -9.47 14.77
C VAL A 248 -15.68 -9.99 13.39
N GLN A 249 -15.67 -11.31 13.25
CA GLN A 249 -15.39 -11.95 11.97
C GLN A 249 -16.46 -11.58 10.94
N SER A 250 -16.02 -11.32 9.71
CA SER A 250 -16.87 -11.01 8.58
C SER A 250 -16.55 -11.92 7.39
N GLU A 251 -17.44 -11.98 6.41
CA GLU A 251 -17.18 -12.74 5.19
C GLU A 251 -16.26 -11.97 4.22
N PRO A 252 -15.18 -12.58 3.70
CA PRO A 252 -14.25 -11.93 2.78
C PRO A 252 -14.92 -11.32 1.56
N VAL A 253 -15.94 -11.98 0.99
CA VAL A 253 -16.65 -11.48 -0.20
C VAL A 253 -17.41 -10.18 0.10
N GLN A 254 -17.97 -10.04 1.30
CA GLN A 254 -18.69 -8.83 1.70
C GLN A 254 -17.73 -7.67 1.93
N PHE A 255 -16.57 -7.96 2.55
CA PHE A 255 -15.50 -7.01 2.72
C PHE A 255 -14.91 -6.57 1.38
N MET A 256 -14.57 -7.51 0.48
CA MET A 256 -14.06 -7.25 -0.86
C MET A 256 -14.99 -6.33 -1.65
N SER A 257 -16.28 -6.70 -1.72
CA SER A 257 -17.28 -5.96 -2.48
C SER A 257 -17.44 -4.53 -1.95
N TRP A 258 -17.45 -4.37 -0.62
CA TRP A 258 -17.51 -3.05 0.00
C TRP A 258 -16.22 -2.25 -0.25
N LEU A 259 -15.05 -2.86 -0.06
CA LEU A 259 -13.77 -2.18 -0.18
C LEU A 259 -13.55 -1.66 -1.60
N LEU A 260 -13.76 -2.51 -2.62
CA LEU A 260 -13.66 -2.10 -4.01
C LEU A 260 -14.64 -0.96 -4.34
N LYS A 261 -15.89 -1.05 -3.85
CA LYS A 261 -16.87 0.02 -4.04
C LYS A 261 -16.47 1.33 -3.36
N ALA A 262 -15.95 1.26 -2.13
CA ALA A 262 -15.53 2.42 -1.35
C ALA A 262 -14.31 3.09 -2.00
N LEU A 263 -13.27 2.32 -2.34
CA LEU A 263 -12.09 2.82 -3.03
C LEU A 263 -12.45 3.45 -4.39
N HIS A 264 -13.32 2.80 -5.17
CA HIS A 264 -13.80 3.37 -6.43
C HIS A 264 -14.51 4.71 -6.22
N ALA A 265 -15.42 4.78 -5.24
CA ALA A 265 -16.17 6.00 -4.97
C ALA A 265 -15.27 7.16 -4.51
N ASP A 266 -14.25 6.87 -3.70
CA ASP A 266 -13.32 7.85 -3.15
C ASP A 266 -12.26 8.31 -4.17
N LEU A 267 -11.84 7.44 -5.09
CA LEU A 267 -10.85 7.75 -6.13
C LEU A 267 -11.44 8.47 -7.35
N ARG A 268 -12.76 8.40 -7.54
CA ARG A 268 -13.44 9.01 -8.68
C ARG A 268 -13.41 10.53 -8.57
N THR A 269 -12.96 11.21 -9.62
CA THR A 269 -13.04 12.67 -9.70
C THR A 269 -14.40 13.10 -10.28
N SER A 270 -14.74 14.39 -10.17
CA SER A 270 -15.96 14.93 -10.80
C SER A 270 -15.92 14.85 -12.33
N GLU A 271 -14.72 14.82 -12.90
CA GLU A 271 -14.46 14.85 -14.34
C GLU A 271 -14.33 13.45 -14.95
N GLU A 272 -13.78 12.48 -14.21
CA GLU A 272 -13.63 11.10 -14.66
C GLU A 272 -14.57 10.16 -13.89
N SER A 273 -15.42 9.44 -14.63
CA SER A 273 -16.29 8.42 -14.04
C SER A 273 -15.58 7.09 -13.77
N SER A 274 -14.34 6.93 -14.26
CA SER A 274 -13.51 5.74 -14.10
C SER A 274 -12.53 5.89 -12.93
N SER A 275 -11.95 4.76 -12.50
CA SER A 275 -10.86 4.70 -11.52
C SER A 275 -10.06 3.42 -11.79
N ILE A 276 -8.89 3.25 -11.17
CA ILE A 276 -8.12 2.01 -11.25
C ILE A 276 -8.94 0.77 -10.84
N ILE A 277 -9.87 0.91 -9.89
CA ILE A 277 -10.77 -0.17 -9.48
C ILE A 277 -11.73 -0.56 -10.60
N HIS A 278 -12.28 0.43 -11.30
CA HIS A 278 -13.18 0.22 -12.42
C HIS A 278 -12.43 -0.46 -13.57
N GLU A 279 -11.22 0.00 -13.89
CA GLU A 279 -10.36 -0.59 -14.92
C GLU A 279 -9.94 -2.03 -14.63
N CYS A 280 -9.60 -2.35 -13.37
CA CYS A 280 -9.18 -3.69 -12.98
C CYS A 280 -10.35 -4.69 -12.90
N PHE A 281 -11.47 -4.30 -12.28
CA PHE A 281 -12.50 -5.25 -11.82
C PHE A 281 -13.91 -5.00 -12.35
N GLN A 282 -14.24 -3.80 -12.84
CA GLN A 282 -15.61 -3.53 -13.31
C GLN A 282 -15.69 -3.58 -14.84
N VAL A 283 -16.38 -4.58 -15.35
CA VAL A 283 -17.16 -4.41 -16.58
C VAL A 283 -18.48 -3.75 -16.16
N PRO A 284 -19.05 -2.81 -16.94
CA PRO A 284 -20.27 -2.10 -16.55
C PRO A 284 -21.38 -3.05 -16.06
N LEU A 285 -22.07 -2.69 -14.98
CA LEU A 285 -23.04 -3.55 -14.27
C LEU A 285 -24.16 -4.12 -15.17
N PHE A 286 -24.53 -3.41 -16.25
CA PHE A 286 -25.48 -3.88 -17.28
C PHE A 286 -24.95 -5.06 -18.12
N ASN A 287 -23.67 -5.40 -17.98
CA ASN A 287 -23.01 -6.55 -18.60
C ASN A 287 -22.71 -7.69 -17.60
N ILE A 288 -22.77 -7.45 -16.26
CA ILE A 288 -22.23 -8.37 -15.23
C ILE A 288 -23.28 -9.09 -14.35
N LEU A 289 -24.58 -8.79 -14.36
CA LEU A 289 -25.55 -9.56 -13.55
C LEU A 289 -26.76 -9.98 -14.38
N LYS A 290 -27.21 -11.24 -14.38
CA LYS A 290 -27.58 -12.13 -13.26
C LYS A 290 -27.67 -13.57 -13.79
N LYS A 291 -27.30 -14.62 -13.04
CA LYS A 291 -27.77 -16.01 -13.28
C LYS A 291 -27.41 -16.54 -14.69
N PHE A 292 -26.11 -16.76 -14.92
CA PHE A 292 -25.52 -16.94 -16.25
C PHE A 292 -25.47 -18.39 -16.76
N ASP A 293 -26.58 -18.92 -17.27
CA ASP A 293 -26.59 -20.14 -18.12
C ASP A 293 -27.22 -19.90 -19.51
N GLY A 294 -27.97 -18.80 -19.69
CA GLY A 294 -28.78 -18.59 -20.89
C GLY A 294 -30.08 -19.42 -20.92
N GLU A 295 -30.36 -20.20 -19.88
CA GLU A 295 -31.51 -21.09 -19.73
C GLU A 295 -32.48 -20.61 -18.65
N THR A 296 -32.00 -20.08 -17.52
CA THR A 296 -32.89 -19.78 -16.40
C THR A 296 -33.51 -18.37 -16.45
N VAL A 297 -34.82 -18.34 -16.65
CA VAL A 297 -35.65 -17.13 -16.48
C VAL A 297 -35.66 -16.69 -15.02
N THR A 298 -35.47 -15.39 -14.76
CA THR A 298 -35.70 -14.79 -13.43
C THR A 298 -36.85 -13.82 -13.53
N SER A 299 -37.93 -14.04 -12.77
CA SER A 299 -39.03 -13.08 -12.75
C SER A 299 -38.61 -11.82 -11.98
N THR A 300 -38.88 -10.66 -12.58
CA THR A 300 -38.86 -9.37 -11.90
C THR A 300 -40.30 -8.89 -11.70
N LEU A 301 -40.54 -8.10 -10.66
CA LEU A 301 -41.84 -7.56 -10.21
C LEU A 301 -42.57 -6.64 -11.22
N ARG A 302 -42.23 -6.65 -12.52
CA ARG A 302 -42.94 -5.91 -13.58
C ARG A 302 -43.48 -6.89 -14.64
N PRO A 303 -44.79 -6.90 -14.98
CA PRO A 303 -45.42 -8.04 -15.66
C PRO A 303 -45.14 -8.22 -17.16
N SER A 304 -44.39 -7.34 -17.82
CA SER A 304 -44.42 -7.26 -19.30
C SER A 304 -43.07 -7.10 -20.02
N ALA A 305 -41.92 -7.30 -19.35
CA ALA A 305 -40.61 -7.31 -20.04
C ALA A 305 -39.74 -8.49 -19.61
N ARG A 306 -39.45 -9.40 -20.55
CA ARG A 306 -38.44 -10.45 -20.40
C ARG A 306 -37.11 -9.92 -20.93
N MET A 307 -36.16 -9.66 -20.05
CA MET A 307 -34.82 -9.22 -20.43
C MET A 307 -33.86 -10.43 -20.46
N ARG A 308 -33.07 -10.56 -21.52
CA ARG A 308 -31.96 -11.52 -21.64
C ARG A 308 -30.67 -10.72 -21.74
N TYR A 309 -29.67 -11.04 -20.92
CA TYR A 309 -28.35 -10.40 -20.93
C TYR A 309 -27.28 -11.43 -21.30
N ARG A 310 -26.21 -11.02 -21.98
CA ARG A 310 -25.09 -11.87 -22.42
C ARG A 310 -23.77 -11.17 -22.10
N VAL A 311 -22.76 -11.92 -21.65
CA VAL A 311 -21.40 -11.39 -21.48
C VAL A 311 -20.85 -11.01 -22.86
N THR A 312 -20.54 -9.74 -23.06
CA THR A 312 -20.01 -9.22 -24.33
C THR A 312 -18.48 -9.20 -24.37
N ARG A 313 -17.85 -8.98 -23.20
CA ARG A 313 -16.39 -8.90 -23.04
C ARG A 313 -16.00 -9.43 -21.68
N LEU A 314 -14.93 -10.22 -21.63
CA LEU A 314 -14.36 -10.73 -20.38
C LEU A 314 -13.44 -9.67 -19.73
N PRO A 315 -13.48 -9.50 -18.39
CA PRO A 315 -12.60 -8.56 -17.68
C PRO A 315 -11.15 -9.06 -17.62
N GLN A 316 -10.19 -8.16 -17.50
CA GLN A 316 -8.79 -8.56 -17.32
C GLN A 316 -8.59 -9.35 -16.01
N TYR A 317 -9.29 -8.98 -14.94
CA TYR A 317 -9.32 -9.72 -13.68
C TYR A 317 -10.72 -10.20 -13.36
N LEU A 318 -10.87 -11.49 -13.08
CA LEU A 318 -12.15 -12.11 -12.75
C LEU A 318 -12.15 -12.60 -11.31
N ILE A 319 -13.13 -12.16 -10.52
CA ILE A 319 -13.35 -12.65 -9.15
C ILE A 319 -14.50 -13.65 -9.17
N LEU A 320 -14.24 -14.88 -8.73
CA LEU A 320 -15.25 -15.92 -8.54
C LEU A 320 -15.48 -16.14 -7.05
N HIS A 321 -16.74 -16.26 -6.64
CA HIS A 321 -17.13 -16.54 -5.26
C HIS A 321 -17.96 -17.82 -5.21
N MET A 322 -17.47 -18.80 -4.46
CA MET A 322 -18.17 -20.04 -4.18
C MET A 322 -19.08 -19.82 -2.98
N ARG A 323 -20.40 -19.89 -3.20
CA ARG A 323 -21.39 -19.70 -2.13
C ARG A 323 -21.36 -20.89 -1.16
N ARG A 324 -20.42 -20.88 -0.21
CA ARG A 324 -20.24 -21.96 0.78
C ARG A 324 -21.19 -21.87 1.96
N PHE A 325 -21.63 -20.68 2.33
CA PHE A 325 -22.49 -20.50 3.50
C PHE A 325 -23.95 -20.32 3.11
N THR A 326 -24.79 -21.13 3.71
CA THR A 326 -26.25 -21.01 3.63
C THR A 326 -26.83 -20.98 5.03
N ARG A 327 -27.73 -20.03 5.30
CA ARG A 327 -28.43 -19.94 6.57
C ARG A 327 -29.77 -20.66 6.44
N ASN A 328 -29.96 -21.71 7.24
CA ASN A 328 -31.25 -22.34 7.42
C ASN A 328 -31.97 -21.70 8.63
N LEU A 329 -33.13 -22.22 9.03
CA LEU A 329 -33.93 -21.65 10.13
C LEU A 329 -33.24 -21.73 11.51
N PHE A 330 -32.30 -22.67 11.70
CA PHE A 330 -31.75 -23.02 13.01
C PHE A 330 -30.26 -22.71 13.14
N PHE A 331 -29.48 -22.91 12.08
CA PHE A 331 -28.03 -22.73 12.07
C PHE A 331 -27.52 -22.31 10.68
N ARG A 332 -26.26 -21.86 10.65
CA ARG A 332 -25.54 -21.61 9.41
C ARG A 332 -24.79 -22.88 9.03
N GLU A 333 -24.91 -23.29 7.78
CA GLU A 333 -24.29 -24.51 7.24
C GLU A 333 -23.19 -24.13 6.25
N LYS A 334 -22.07 -24.88 6.28
CA LYS A 334 -20.99 -24.79 5.30
C LYS A 334 -21.14 -25.92 4.30
N ASN A 335 -21.15 -25.60 3.01
CA ASN A 335 -21.02 -26.56 1.93
C ASN A 335 -19.53 -26.96 1.79
N PRO A 336 -19.16 -28.22 2.12
CA PRO A 336 -17.78 -28.70 2.07
C PRO A 336 -17.36 -29.20 0.68
N THR A 337 -18.20 -29.05 -0.34
CA THR A 337 -17.92 -29.57 -1.69
C THR A 337 -16.60 -28.99 -2.21
N LEU A 338 -15.68 -29.89 -2.58
CA LEU A 338 -14.44 -29.54 -3.25
C LEU A 338 -14.76 -29.21 -4.70
N VAL A 339 -14.39 -28.00 -5.11
CA VAL A 339 -14.51 -27.57 -6.51
C VAL A 339 -13.18 -27.91 -7.16
N ASN A 340 -13.20 -28.74 -8.20
CA ASN A 340 -11.99 -29.02 -8.98
C ASN A 340 -11.80 -27.90 -10.02
N PHE A 341 -10.61 -27.27 -10.03
CA PHE A 341 -10.28 -26.21 -10.97
C PHE A 341 -8.80 -26.27 -11.39
N PRO A 342 -8.47 -25.94 -12.65
CA PRO A 342 -7.09 -25.74 -13.06
C PRO A 342 -6.53 -24.45 -12.43
N VAL A 343 -5.29 -24.49 -11.95
CA VAL A 343 -4.59 -23.26 -11.50
C VAL A 343 -4.12 -22.39 -12.68
N LYS A 344 -4.03 -22.96 -13.88
CA LYS A 344 -3.55 -22.29 -15.10
C LYS A 344 -4.37 -22.68 -16.32
N ASN A 345 -4.39 -21.80 -17.32
CA ASN A 345 -4.98 -22.03 -18.63
C ASN A 345 -6.48 -22.40 -18.58
N ILE A 346 -7.26 -21.80 -17.66
CA ILE A 346 -8.72 -21.94 -17.71
C ILE A 346 -9.24 -21.20 -18.94
N GLU A 347 -9.93 -21.91 -19.80
CA GLU A 347 -10.50 -21.38 -21.03
C GLU A 347 -11.99 -21.04 -20.81
N LEU A 348 -12.30 -19.76 -20.54
CA LEU A 348 -13.65 -19.34 -20.15
C LEU A 348 -14.67 -19.34 -21.29
N LYS A 349 -14.23 -19.26 -22.55
CA LYS A 349 -15.15 -19.31 -23.71
C LYS A 349 -15.91 -20.63 -23.80
N ASP A 350 -15.37 -21.70 -23.20
CA ASP A 350 -15.98 -23.04 -23.19
C ASP A 350 -17.17 -23.10 -22.20
N TYR A 351 -17.21 -22.17 -21.25
CA TYR A 351 -18.24 -22.10 -20.20
C TYR A 351 -19.16 -20.88 -20.34
N ILE A 352 -18.70 -19.81 -20.98
CA ILE A 352 -19.43 -18.55 -21.14
C ILE A 352 -19.63 -18.28 -22.64
N PRO A 353 -20.88 -18.25 -23.15
CA PRO A 353 -21.13 -17.97 -24.56
C PRO A 353 -20.79 -16.51 -24.88
N LEU A 354 -19.68 -16.32 -25.61
CA LEU A 354 -19.22 -15.01 -26.08
C LEU A 354 -19.76 -14.70 -27.49
N PRO A 355 -19.93 -13.42 -27.86
CA PRO A 355 -20.20 -13.04 -29.24
C PRO A 355 -19.09 -13.55 -30.17
N ALA A 356 -19.44 -14.01 -31.37
CA ALA A 356 -18.45 -14.32 -32.40
C ALA A 356 -17.63 -13.05 -32.71
N PRO A 357 -16.31 -13.17 -32.92
CA PRO A 357 -15.45 -12.03 -33.21
C PRO A 357 -15.92 -11.36 -34.50
N ILE A 358 -16.00 -10.03 -34.49
CA ILE A 358 -16.51 -9.22 -35.61
C ILE A 358 -15.47 -9.17 -36.76
N LYS A 359 -14.21 -9.48 -36.46
CA LYS A 359 -13.10 -9.51 -37.42
C LYS A 359 -12.34 -10.84 -37.28
N GLU A 360 -12.00 -11.49 -38.39
CA GLU A 360 -11.26 -12.77 -38.42
C GLU A 360 -9.90 -12.73 -37.69
N ASN A 361 -9.32 -11.53 -37.50
CA ASN A 361 -8.04 -11.32 -36.80
C ASN A 361 -8.16 -10.99 -35.30
N GLU A 362 -9.36 -10.85 -34.74
CA GLU A 362 -9.53 -10.64 -33.29
C GLU A 362 -9.53 -11.99 -32.56
N ARG A 363 -8.36 -12.41 -32.06
CA ARG A 363 -8.29 -13.51 -31.08
C ARG A 363 -8.99 -13.07 -29.79
N LEU A 364 -10.11 -13.70 -29.48
CA LEU A 364 -10.79 -13.56 -28.19
C LEU A 364 -9.84 -14.04 -27.08
N ARG A 365 -9.38 -13.11 -26.23
CA ARG A 365 -8.64 -13.46 -25.02
C ARG A 365 -9.59 -14.07 -24.01
N SER A 366 -9.51 -15.38 -23.82
CA SER A 366 -10.41 -16.12 -22.93
C SER A 366 -9.69 -17.10 -22.00
N LYS A 367 -8.35 -17.10 -22.04
CA LYS A 367 -7.52 -17.89 -21.12
C LYS A 367 -7.19 -17.11 -19.86
N TYR A 368 -7.29 -17.77 -18.72
CA TYR A 368 -7.07 -17.21 -17.39
C TYR A 368 -6.16 -18.09 -16.55
N ASP A 369 -5.33 -17.45 -15.75
CA ASP A 369 -4.52 -18.07 -14.71
C ASP A 369 -5.00 -17.62 -13.32
N LEU A 370 -5.03 -18.54 -12.37
CA LEU A 370 -5.38 -18.25 -10.99
C LEU A 370 -4.23 -17.51 -10.33
N ILE A 371 -4.49 -16.37 -9.69
CA ILE A 371 -3.47 -15.56 -8.99
C ILE A 371 -3.68 -15.50 -7.48
N ALA A 372 -4.91 -15.72 -7.01
CA ALA A 372 -5.25 -15.79 -5.60
C ALA A 372 -6.44 -16.73 -5.35
N ASN A 373 -6.38 -17.51 -4.27
CA ASN A 373 -7.42 -18.44 -3.84
C ASN A 373 -7.59 -18.36 -2.32
N VAL A 374 -8.64 -17.67 -1.90
CA VAL A 374 -9.05 -17.57 -0.49
C VAL A 374 -9.81 -18.84 -0.11
N VAL A 375 -9.46 -19.39 1.05
CA VAL A 375 -10.02 -20.62 1.61
C VAL A 375 -10.60 -20.31 2.99
N HIS A 376 -11.65 -21.03 3.35
CA HIS A 376 -12.21 -21.00 4.70
C HIS A 376 -12.11 -22.38 5.33
N ASP A 377 -11.46 -22.49 6.48
CA ASP A 377 -11.31 -23.72 7.24
C ASP A 377 -12.14 -23.66 8.53
N GLY A 378 -12.66 -24.80 8.96
CA GLY A 378 -13.50 -24.90 10.15
C GLY A 378 -14.99 -24.63 9.91
N LYS A 379 -15.72 -24.40 11.01
CA LYS A 379 -17.18 -24.19 11.06
C LYS A 379 -17.56 -22.77 10.64
N PRO A 380 -18.79 -22.50 10.15
CA PRO A 380 -19.20 -21.16 9.70
C PRO A 380 -18.96 -19.98 10.66
N ASP A 381 -19.05 -20.21 11.97
CA ASP A 381 -19.02 -19.14 12.97
C ASP A 381 -17.73 -19.13 13.83
N GLU A 382 -16.89 -20.15 13.68
CA GLU A 382 -15.65 -20.34 14.46
C GLU A 382 -14.42 -20.63 13.56
N GLY A 383 -14.62 -20.64 12.24
CA GLY A 383 -13.58 -20.90 11.27
C GLY A 383 -12.61 -19.74 11.11
N PHE A 384 -11.63 -19.93 10.24
CA PHE A 384 -10.67 -18.89 9.88
C PHE A 384 -10.45 -18.87 8.37
N TYR A 385 -9.93 -17.75 7.89
CA TYR A 385 -9.58 -17.57 6.49
C TYR A 385 -8.06 -17.57 6.29
N ARG A 386 -7.65 -18.18 5.19
CA ARG A 386 -6.28 -18.14 4.67
C ARG A 386 -6.33 -17.96 3.16
N VAL A 387 -5.20 -17.63 2.56
CA VAL A 387 -5.13 -17.39 1.12
C VAL A 387 -3.90 -18.03 0.51
N PHE A 388 -4.09 -18.68 -0.63
CA PHE A 388 -2.99 -19.03 -1.52
C PHE A 388 -2.82 -17.90 -2.54
N VAL A 389 -1.61 -17.39 -2.70
CA VAL A 389 -1.29 -16.37 -3.70
C VAL A 389 -0.14 -16.84 -4.59
N GLN A 390 -0.24 -16.53 -5.88
CA GLN A 390 0.82 -16.83 -6.84
C GLN A 390 1.84 -15.70 -6.88
N ARG A 391 3.12 -16.06 -6.89
CA ARG A 391 4.24 -15.15 -7.08
C ARG A 391 4.74 -15.23 -8.52
N LYS A 392 4.46 -14.20 -9.32
CA LYS A 392 4.74 -14.16 -10.77
C LYS A 392 6.20 -14.37 -11.15
N SER A 393 7.16 -13.90 -10.33
CA SER A 393 8.58 -13.95 -10.67
C SER A 393 9.14 -15.37 -10.72
N GLU A 394 8.63 -16.26 -9.88
CA GLU A 394 9.11 -17.65 -9.76
C GLU A 394 8.06 -18.69 -10.15
N ASP A 395 6.82 -18.25 -10.38
CA ASP A 395 5.68 -19.13 -10.63
C ASP A 395 5.38 -20.11 -9.47
N LEU A 396 5.73 -19.69 -8.25
CA LEU A 396 5.48 -20.43 -7.01
C LEU A 396 4.22 -19.93 -6.30
N TRP A 397 3.62 -20.81 -5.51
CA TRP A 397 2.47 -20.50 -4.67
C TRP A 397 2.89 -20.35 -3.22
N TYR A 398 2.28 -19.41 -2.53
CA TYR A 398 2.48 -19.20 -1.11
C TYR A 398 1.12 -19.24 -0.40
N GLU A 399 1.06 -20.02 0.66
CA GLU A 399 -0.03 -20.02 1.63
C GLU A 399 0.25 -18.95 2.68
N MET A 400 -0.74 -18.09 2.92
CA MET A 400 -0.68 -17.02 3.90
C MET A 400 -1.87 -17.13 4.84
N GLN A 401 -1.56 -17.27 6.12
CA GLN A 401 -2.52 -17.22 7.22
C GLN A 401 -2.00 -16.25 8.27
N ASP A 402 -2.52 -15.03 8.22
CA ASP A 402 -2.08 -13.93 9.07
C ASP A 402 -0.55 -13.76 9.02
N LEU A 403 0.16 -14.07 10.11
CA LEU A 403 1.62 -13.94 10.20
C LEU A 403 2.38 -15.10 9.55
N GLN A 404 1.72 -16.24 9.34
CA GLN A 404 2.36 -17.43 8.79
C GLN A 404 2.36 -17.34 7.26
N VAL A 405 3.54 -17.47 6.67
CA VAL A 405 3.75 -17.55 5.22
C VAL A 405 4.57 -18.80 4.94
N SER A 406 4.07 -19.65 4.05
CA SER A 406 4.75 -20.89 3.65
C SER A 406 4.57 -21.14 2.15
N GLU A 407 5.56 -21.77 1.53
CA GLU A 407 5.44 -22.21 0.14
C GLU A 407 4.41 -23.34 0.03
N ALA A 408 3.60 -23.32 -1.01
CA ALA A 408 2.58 -24.32 -1.30
C ALA A 408 2.75 -24.89 -2.70
N LEU A 409 2.41 -26.17 -2.86
CA LEU A 409 2.38 -26.81 -4.17
C LEU A 409 1.07 -26.45 -4.90
N PRO A 410 1.09 -26.27 -6.24
CA PRO A 410 -0.12 -25.97 -7.01
C PRO A 410 -1.27 -26.98 -6.80
N GLN A 411 -0.94 -28.26 -6.58
CA GLN A 411 -1.91 -29.32 -6.30
C GLN A 411 -2.66 -29.07 -4.97
N MET A 412 -1.98 -28.52 -3.96
CA MET A 412 -2.60 -28.17 -2.68
C MET A 412 -3.62 -27.04 -2.84
N VAL A 413 -3.33 -26.09 -3.73
CA VAL A 413 -4.26 -24.99 -4.07
C VAL A 413 -5.54 -25.57 -4.67
N ALA A 414 -5.41 -26.47 -5.66
CA ALA A 414 -6.55 -27.08 -6.35
C ALA A 414 -7.43 -27.98 -5.46
N LEU A 415 -6.87 -28.59 -4.41
CA LEU A 415 -7.57 -29.47 -3.47
C LEU A 415 -8.24 -28.74 -2.29
N SER A 416 -8.05 -27.42 -2.19
CA SER A 416 -8.56 -26.63 -1.07
C SER A 416 -10.06 -26.32 -1.17
N GLU A 417 -10.70 -26.01 -0.03
CA GLU A 417 -12.09 -25.53 0.03
C GLU A 417 -12.21 -24.07 -0.44
N ALA A 418 -11.88 -23.83 -1.71
CA ALA A 418 -11.90 -22.52 -2.36
C ALA A 418 -13.19 -21.74 -2.06
N TYR A 419 -13.07 -20.59 -1.40
CA TYR A 419 -14.15 -19.69 -1.04
C TYR A 419 -14.29 -18.55 -2.05
N MET A 420 -13.17 -17.94 -2.42
CA MET A 420 -13.12 -16.85 -3.39
C MET A 420 -11.81 -16.90 -4.17
N GLN A 421 -11.87 -16.70 -5.48
CA GLN A 421 -10.74 -16.80 -6.39
C GLN A 421 -10.58 -15.51 -7.20
N ILE A 422 -9.34 -15.15 -7.51
CA ILE A 422 -9.01 -14.09 -8.46
C ILE A 422 -8.20 -14.72 -9.60
N TYR A 423 -8.68 -14.51 -10.81
CA TYR A 423 -8.03 -14.93 -12.04
C TYR A 423 -7.55 -13.71 -12.84
N GLU A 424 -6.44 -13.86 -13.55
CA GLU A 424 -5.89 -12.89 -14.49
C GLU A 424 -5.94 -13.44 -15.91
N GLN A 425 -6.41 -12.62 -16.85
CA GLN A 425 -6.45 -12.94 -18.26
C GLN A 425 -5.03 -12.98 -18.84
N GLN A 426 -4.69 -14.04 -19.56
CA GLN A 426 -3.43 -14.14 -20.30
C GLN A 426 -3.36 -13.09 -21.42
N GLN A 427 -2.18 -12.49 -21.61
CA GLN A 427 -1.95 -11.45 -22.63
C GLN A 427 -1.86 -11.99 -24.05
#